data_AF-A0A369CE89-F1
#
_entry.id   AF-A0A369CE89-F1
#
_cell.length_a   1.000
_cell.length_b   1.000
_cell.length_c   1.000
_cell.angle_alpha   90.00
_cell.angle_beta   90.00
_cell.angle_gamma   90.00
#
_symmetry.space_group_name_H-M   'P 1'
#
loop_
_entity.id
_entity.type
_entity.pdbx_description
1 polymer ?
#
loop_
_entity_poly.entity_id
_entity_poly.type
_entity_poly.pdbx_seq_one_letter_code
_entity_poly.pdbx_strand_id
1 'polypeptide(L)'
;MKIAAFLSALALGLGSLAAAAADVETRYDVVRALGAENGVALACGYVDETRRMKRAMVDNLPKERALGLAFEESTNAAYLAFLKAGEPCPAEAGFSGRVDAAISELQATFAESAE
;
A
#
# COMPACT_ATOMS: atom_id res chain seq x y z
N MET A 1 -1.43 38.50 31.46
CA MET A 1 -0.69 37.25 31.17
C MET A 1 -1.64 36.06 31.27
N LYS A 2 -2.43 35.79 30.22
CA LYS A 2 -3.40 34.66 30.18
C LYS A 2 -3.61 34.16 28.74
N ILE A 3 -3.38 35.04 27.75
CA ILE A 3 -3.48 34.74 26.31
C ILE A 3 -2.28 33.90 25.82
N ALA A 4 -1.08 34.10 26.40
CA ALA A 4 0.13 33.37 26.00
C ALA A 4 0.08 31.86 26.32
N ALA A 5 -0.67 31.46 27.36
CA ALA A 5 -0.80 30.04 27.75
C ALA A 5 -1.70 29.25 26.79
N PHE A 6 -2.71 29.90 26.18
CA PHE A 6 -3.59 29.24 25.21
C PHE A 6 -2.94 29.03 23.84
N LEU A 7 -1.99 29.90 23.45
CA LEU A 7 -1.27 29.78 22.18
C LEU A 7 -0.26 28.61 22.17
N SER A 8 0.32 28.25 23.33
CA SER A 8 1.21 27.09 23.41
C SER A 8 0.48 25.74 23.39
N ALA A 9 -0.74 25.66 23.95
CA ALA A 9 -1.51 24.42 23.93
C ALA A 9 -2.04 24.06 22.52
N LEU A 10 -2.31 25.06 21.67
CA LEU A 10 -2.80 24.84 20.31
C LEU A 10 -1.70 24.31 19.38
N ALA A 11 -0.44 24.72 19.58
CA ALA A 11 0.68 24.29 18.74
C ALA A 11 1.04 22.80 18.91
N LEU A 12 0.88 22.22 20.12
CA LEU A 12 1.13 20.79 20.35
C LEU A 12 0.03 19.88 19.76
N GLY A 13 -1.21 20.37 19.65
CA GLY A 13 -2.31 19.58 19.08
C GLY A 13 -2.17 19.37 17.56
N LEU A 14 -1.67 20.36 16.81
CA LEU A 14 -1.52 20.26 15.36
C LEU A 14 -0.43 19.26 14.92
N GLY A 15 0.64 19.11 15.69
CA GLY A 15 1.74 18.19 15.36
C GLY A 15 1.31 16.72 15.37
N SER A 16 0.46 16.33 16.32
CA SER A 16 0.00 14.95 16.46
C SER A 16 -0.99 14.52 15.38
N LEU A 17 -1.84 15.43 14.89
CA LEU A 17 -2.78 15.14 13.81
C LEU A 17 -2.05 14.94 12.47
N ALA A 18 -1.01 15.74 12.20
CA ALA A 18 -0.23 15.61 10.97
C ALA A 18 0.53 14.28 10.92
N ALA A 19 1.11 13.84 12.05
CA ALA A 19 1.80 12.55 12.13
C ALA A 19 0.84 11.36 11.91
N ALA A 20 -0.34 11.38 12.53
CA ALA A 20 -1.33 10.31 12.35
C ALA A 20 -1.88 10.24 10.91
N ALA A 21 -2.08 11.37 10.24
CA ALA A 21 -2.50 11.39 8.84
C ALA A 21 -1.42 10.85 7.89
N ALA A 22 -0.14 11.14 8.17
CA ALA A 22 0.98 10.62 7.41
C ALA A 22 1.13 9.09 7.54
N ASP A 23 0.89 8.54 8.73
CA ASP A 23 0.85 7.08 8.95
C ASP A 23 -0.26 6.41 8.11
N VAL A 24 -1.46 7.00 8.12
CA VAL A 24 -2.58 6.49 7.33
C VAL A 24 -2.24 6.48 5.84
N GLU A 25 -1.76 7.60 5.28
CA GLU A 25 -1.42 7.65 3.86
C GLU A 25 -0.33 6.65 3.51
N THR A 26 0.70 6.51 4.35
CA THR A 26 1.78 5.52 4.18
C THR A 26 1.21 4.11 4.06
N ARG A 27 0.24 3.74 4.91
CA ARG A 27 -0.46 2.45 4.83
C ARG A 27 -1.24 2.26 3.52
N TYR A 28 -1.89 3.29 3.01
CA TYR A 28 -2.57 3.23 1.71
C TYR A 28 -1.59 3.15 0.54
N ASP A 29 -0.46 3.86 0.61
CA ASP A 29 0.57 3.85 -0.44
C ASP A 29 1.13 2.45 -0.67
N VAL A 30 1.51 1.74 0.40
CA VAL A 30 2.07 0.38 0.29
C VAL A 30 1.05 -0.64 -0.21
N VAL A 31 -0.23 -0.46 0.15
CA VAL A 31 -1.35 -1.25 -0.38
C VAL A 31 -1.56 -1.00 -1.87
N ARG A 32 -1.53 0.27 -2.29
CA ARG A 32 -1.66 0.64 -3.70
C ARG A 32 -0.48 0.14 -4.51
N ALA A 33 0.73 0.20 -3.98
CA ALA A 33 1.94 -0.34 -4.62
C ALA A 33 1.82 -1.85 -4.86
N LEU A 34 1.42 -2.61 -3.85
CA LEU A 34 1.19 -4.06 -3.99
C LEU A 34 0.06 -4.36 -5.00
N GLY A 35 -1.01 -3.56 -4.98
CA GLY A 35 -2.08 -3.65 -5.98
C GLY A 35 -1.57 -3.42 -7.40
N ALA A 36 -0.69 -2.45 -7.60
CA ALA A 36 -0.15 -2.14 -8.93
C ALA A 36 0.67 -3.31 -9.51
N GLU A 37 1.55 -3.93 -8.70
CA GLU A 37 2.28 -5.13 -9.12
C GLU A 37 1.30 -6.30 -9.40
N ASN A 38 0.24 -6.45 -8.60
CA ASN A 38 -0.79 -7.46 -8.87
C ASN A 38 -1.54 -7.24 -10.19
N GLY A 39 -1.77 -6.00 -10.61
CA GLY A 39 -2.32 -5.67 -11.92
C GLY A 39 -1.42 -6.16 -13.07
N VAL A 40 -0.11 -5.97 -12.94
CA VAL A 40 0.88 -6.48 -13.92
C VAL A 40 0.91 -8.01 -13.92
N ALA A 41 0.93 -8.64 -12.74
CA ALA A 41 0.89 -10.10 -12.62
C ALA A 41 -0.33 -10.71 -13.33
N LEU A 42 -1.51 -10.09 -13.16
CA LEU A 42 -2.74 -10.50 -13.83
C LEU A 42 -2.64 -10.37 -15.35
N ALA A 43 -2.12 -9.24 -15.84
CA ALA A 43 -1.95 -9.02 -17.28
C ALA A 43 -0.99 -10.04 -17.92
N CYS A 44 -0.01 -10.51 -17.14
CA CYS A 44 0.99 -11.48 -17.57
C CYS A 44 0.66 -12.95 -17.27
N GLY A 45 -0.45 -13.23 -16.57
CA GLY A 45 -0.84 -14.59 -16.22
C GLY A 45 0.01 -15.24 -15.12
N TYR A 46 0.73 -14.46 -14.31
CA TYR A 46 1.53 -14.95 -13.17
C TYR A 46 0.64 -15.25 -11.97
N VAL A 47 -0.11 -16.35 -12.07
CA VAL A 47 -1.15 -16.74 -11.10
C VAL A 47 -0.58 -16.91 -9.69
N ASP A 48 0.61 -17.48 -9.55
CA ASP A 48 1.22 -17.71 -8.25
C ASP A 48 1.64 -16.39 -7.58
N GLU A 49 2.13 -15.42 -8.34
CA GLU A 49 2.43 -14.08 -7.82
C GLU A 49 1.16 -13.32 -7.37
N THR A 50 0.08 -13.39 -8.15
CA THR A 50 -1.23 -12.86 -7.72
C THR A 50 -1.70 -13.49 -6.41
N ARG A 51 -1.51 -14.81 -6.23
CA ARG A 51 -1.87 -15.50 -4.98
C ARG A 51 -1.01 -15.05 -3.82
N ARG A 52 0.30 -14.88 -4.02
CA ARG A 52 1.23 -14.41 -2.99
C ARG A 52 0.85 -13.01 -2.50
N MET A 53 0.60 -12.06 -3.40
CA MET A 53 0.21 -10.70 -3.04
C MET A 53 -1.13 -10.66 -2.31
N LYS A 54 -2.15 -11.38 -2.79
CA LYS A 54 -3.45 -11.47 -2.10
C LYS A 54 -3.34 -12.12 -0.72
N ARG A 55 -2.47 -13.13 -0.57
CA ARG A 55 -2.19 -13.74 0.74
C ARG A 55 -1.51 -12.74 1.68
N ALA A 56 -0.55 -11.96 1.21
CA ALA A 56 0.07 -10.92 2.03
C ALA A 56 -0.96 -9.89 2.56
N MET A 57 -1.94 -9.49 1.73
CA MET A 57 -3.06 -8.66 2.19
C MET A 57 -3.90 -9.33 3.29
N VAL A 58 -4.19 -10.63 3.14
CA VAL A 58 -4.99 -11.37 4.12
C VAL A 58 -4.23 -11.59 5.42
N ASP A 59 -2.94 -11.87 5.37
CA ASP A 59 -2.19 -12.30 6.55
C ASP A 59 -1.70 -11.13 7.40
N ASN A 60 -1.45 -9.96 6.79
CA ASN A 60 -0.73 -8.86 7.47
C ASN A 60 -1.57 -7.62 7.78
N LEU A 61 -2.76 -7.46 7.16
CA LEU A 61 -3.54 -6.23 7.31
C LEU A 61 -4.76 -6.39 8.21
N PRO A 62 -5.19 -5.30 8.89
CA PRO A 62 -6.48 -5.27 9.56
C PRO A 62 -7.61 -5.48 8.55
N LYS A 63 -8.72 -6.08 9.00
CA LYS A 63 -9.87 -6.44 8.15
C LYS A 63 -10.75 -5.23 7.81
N GLU A 64 -10.12 -4.20 7.27
CA GLU A 64 -10.76 -2.96 6.87
C GLU A 64 -11.12 -3.00 5.38
N ARG A 65 -12.39 -2.73 5.07
CA ARG A 65 -12.88 -2.70 3.69
C ARG A 65 -12.10 -1.71 2.81
N ALA A 66 -11.72 -0.57 3.36
CA ALA A 66 -11.07 0.50 2.61
C ALA A 66 -9.69 0.10 2.08
N LEU A 67 -8.91 -0.66 2.85
CA LEU A 67 -7.62 -1.19 2.39
C LEU A 67 -7.80 -2.23 1.28
N GLY A 68 -8.81 -3.10 1.40
CA GLY A 68 -9.16 -4.05 0.35
C GLY A 68 -9.56 -3.36 -0.97
N LEU A 69 -10.36 -2.30 -0.87
CA LEU A 69 -10.75 -1.49 -2.03
C LEU A 69 -9.56 -0.79 -2.67
N ALA A 70 -8.65 -0.20 -1.88
CA ALA A 70 -7.46 0.45 -2.41
C ALA A 70 -6.55 -0.52 -3.20
N PHE A 71 -6.39 -1.76 -2.71
CA PHE A 71 -5.67 -2.81 -3.43
C PHE A 71 -6.36 -3.18 -4.75
N GLU A 72 -7.69 -3.35 -4.73
CA GLU A 72 -8.49 -3.74 -5.90
C GLU A 72 -8.51 -2.65 -6.97
N GLU A 73 -8.73 -1.40 -6.59
CA GLU A 73 -8.74 -0.25 -7.49
C GLU A 73 -7.36 -0.06 -8.15
N SER A 74 -6.27 -0.14 -7.36
CA SER A 74 -4.91 -0.06 -7.88
C SER A 74 -4.59 -1.23 -8.83
N THR A 75 -5.02 -2.45 -8.46
CA THR A 75 -4.89 -3.63 -9.33
C THR A 75 -5.54 -3.41 -10.68
N ASN A 76 -6.80 -2.95 -10.69
CA ASN A 76 -7.54 -2.75 -11.93
C ASN A 76 -6.91 -1.64 -12.78
N ALA A 77 -6.53 -0.52 -12.15
CA ALA A 77 -5.87 0.58 -12.84
C ALA A 77 -4.56 0.14 -13.51
N ALA A 78 -3.70 -0.59 -12.80
CA ALA A 78 -2.44 -1.08 -13.33
C ALA A 78 -2.62 -2.14 -14.42
N TYR A 79 -3.59 -3.06 -14.26
CA TYR A 79 -3.93 -4.04 -15.30
C TYR A 79 -4.32 -3.36 -16.61
N LEU A 80 -5.26 -2.39 -16.55
CA LEU A 80 -5.72 -1.65 -17.72
C LEU A 80 -4.59 -0.81 -18.35
N ALA A 81 -3.77 -0.16 -17.52
CA ALA A 81 -2.63 0.62 -17.98
C ALA A 81 -1.59 -0.26 -18.70
N PHE A 82 -1.28 -1.44 -18.15
CA PHE A 82 -0.33 -2.37 -18.75
C PHE A 82 -0.81 -2.89 -20.10
N LEU A 83 -2.08 -3.31 -20.20
CA LEU A 83 -2.67 -3.74 -21.48
C LEU A 83 -2.66 -2.62 -22.53
N LYS A 84 -2.92 -1.38 -22.12
CA LYS A 84 -2.89 -0.22 -23.02
C LYS A 84 -1.47 0.10 -23.48
N ALA A 85 -0.47 -0.07 -22.62
CA ALA A 85 0.92 0.16 -22.98
C ALA A 85 1.42 -0.86 -24.02
N GLY A 86 0.90 -2.09 -23.99
CA GLY A 86 1.28 -3.14 -24.95
C GLY A 86 2.72 -3.64 -24.77
N GLU A 87 3.29 -3.40 -23.59
CA GLU A 87 4.64 -3.82 -23.24
C GLU A 87 4.71 -5.35 -23.08
N PRO A 88 5.85 -5.98 -23.42
CA PRO A 88 6.04 -7.40 -23.15
C PRO A 88 6.07 -7.66 -21.65
N CYS A 89 5.56 -8.83 -21.25
CA CYS A 89 5.66 -9.26 -19.87
C CYS A 89 7.13 -9.41 -19.44
N PRO A 90 7.51 -8.85 -18.26
CA PRO A 90 8.86 -9.00 -17.74
C PRO A 90 9.14 -10.47 -17.43
N ALA A 91 10.41 -10.89 -17.46
CA ALA A 91 10.76 -12.24 -17.01
C ALA A 91 10.27 -12.48 -15.57
N GLU A 92 9.58 -13.59 -15.34
CA GLU A 92 8.90 -13.88 -14.07
C GLU A 92 9.85 -13.88 -12.87
N ALA A 93 11.09 -14.36 -13.03
CA ALA A 93 12.10 -14.28 -11.97
C ALA A 93 12.45 -12.84 -11.56
N GLY A 94 12.56 -11.92 -12.53
CA GLY A 94 12.77 -10.50 -12.26
C GLY A 94 11.52 -9.81 -11.70
N PHE A 95 10.34 -10.32 -12.05
CA PHE A 95 9.06 -9.87 -11.51
C PHE A 95 8.88 -10.28 -10.04
N SER A 96 9.20 -11.53 -9.68
CA SER A 96 9.13 -12.04 -8.30
C SER A 96 9.92 -11.16 -7.34
N GLY A 97 11.10 -10.65 -7.73
CA GLY A 97 11.87 -9.75 -6.88
C GLY A 97 11.15 -8.42 -6.57
N ARG A 98 10.29 -7.93 -7.48
CA ARG A 98 9.45 -6.75 -7.22
C ARG A 98 8.31 -7.07 -6.26
N VAL A 99 7.70 -8.25 -6.44
CA VAL A 99 6.66 -8.75 -5.53
C VAL A 99 7.21 -8.93 -4.12
N ASP A 100 8.42 -9.50 -3.98
CA ASP A 100 9.12 -9.66 -2.70
C ASP A 100 9.32 -8.32 -2.00
N ALA A 101 9.82 -7.32 -2.73
CA ALA A 101 10.03 -5.98 -2.18
C ALA A 101 8.71 -5.33 -1.74
N ALA A 102 7.65 -5.40 -2.55
CA ALA A 102 6.35 -4.83 -2.22
C ALA A 102 5.70 -5.52 -1.02
N ILE A 103 5.83 -6.85 -0.89
CA ILE A 103 5.33 -7.58 0.28
C ILE A 103 6.14 -7.22 1.53
N SER A 104 7.47 -7.12 1.43
CA SER A 104 8.31 -6.75 2.56
C SER A 104 7.98 -5.36 3.09
N GLU A 105 7.77 -4.39 2.20
CA GLU A 105 7.39 -3.03 2.58
C GLU A 105 6.01 -3.02 3.27
N LEU A 106 5.03 -3.70 2.67
CA LEU A 106 3.70 -3.87 3.27
C LEU A 106 3.79 -4.43 4.70
N GLN A 107 4.60 -5.47 4.90
CA GLN A 107 4.78 -6.10 6.20
C GLN A 107 5.42 -5.16 7.22
N ALA A 108 6.46 -4.42 6.82
CA ALA A 108 7.11 -3.45 7.70
C ALA A 108 6.11 -2.38 8.17
N THR A 109 5.38 -1.75 7.24
CA THR A 109 4.42 -0.69 7.57
C THR A 109 3.33 -1.14 8.52
N PHE A 110 2.77 -2.34 8.33
CA PHE A 110 1.67 -2.83 9.16
C PHE A 110 2.11 -3.54 10.44
N ALA A 111 3.38 -3.94 10.55
CA ALA A 111 3.95 -4.44 11.81
C ALA A 111 4.17 -3.29 12.82
N GLU A 112 4.61 -2.12 12.34
CA GLU A 112 4.83 -0.92 13.19
C GLU A 112 3.52 -0.35 13.78
N SER A 113 2.37 -0.59 13.15
CA SER A 113 1.07 -0.08 13.62
C SER A 113 0.36 -1.01 14.61
N ALA A 114 0.92 -2.18 14.91
CA ALA A 114 0.31 -3.20 15.78
C ALA A 114 0.70 -3.08 17.27
N GLU A 115 1.58 -2.15 17.62
CA GLU A 115 2.01 -1.81 18.99
C GLU A 115 1.24 -0.61 19.57
#